data_AF-A0A2A2IA37-F1
#
_entry.id   AF-A0A2A2IA37-F1
#
_cell.length_a   1.000
_cell.length_b   1.000
_cell.length_c   1.000
_cell.angle_alpha   90.00
_cell.angle_beta   90.00
_cell.angle_gamma   90.00
#
_symmetry.space_group_name_H-M   'P 1'
#
loop_
_entity.id
_entity.type
_entity.pdbx_description
1 polymer ?
#
loop_
_entity_poly.entity_id
_entity_poly.type
_entity_poly.pdbx_seq_one_letter_code
_entity_poly.pdbx_strand_id
1 'polypeptide(L)'
;MLRISRWLGIVAGISSIFLWFILVFFNPYNGTFELEPFLNTLITLFLPACLAIGAAITNRKYFLLIAFLWSAPISAYMALTPGIFKFFGLTSALYLVSFLTRQLAGKAKEQ
;
A
#
# COMPACT_ATOMS: atom_id res chain seq x y z
N MET A 1 -4.36 -8.22 -18.66
CA MET A 1 -4.63 -7.08 -17.75
C MET A 1 -4.98 -7.50 -16.32
N LEU A 2 -5.99 -8.37 -16.08
CA LEU A 2 -6.40 -8.76 -14.71
C LEU A 2 -5.30 -9.45 -13.88
N ARG A 3 -4.49 -10.32 -14.50
CA ARG A 3 -3.34 -10.96 -13.82
C ARG A 3 -2.29 -9.94 -13.36
N ILE A 4 -2.00 -8.95 -14.21
CA ILE A 4 -1.03 -7.88 -13.91
C ILE A 4 -1.52 -7.04 -12.73
N SER A 5 -2.78 -6.59 -12.76
CA SER A 5 -3.40 -5.86 -11.64
C SER A 5 -3.30 -6.63 -10.33
N ARG A 6 -3.62 -7.94 -10.33
CA ARG A 6 -3.51 -8.80 -9.15
C ARG A 6 -2.08 -8.81 -8.60
N TRP A 7 -1.09 -9.10 -9.44
CA TRP A 7 0.31 -9.14 -9.01
C TRP A 7 0.81 -7.79 -8.51
N LEU A 8 0.41 -6.69 -9.16
CA LEU A 8 0.75 -5.34 -8.69
C LEU A 8 0.23 -5.08 -7.27
N GLY A 9 -1.03 -5.41 -6.99
CA GLY A 9 -1.61 -5.22 -5.66
C GLY A 9 -0.95 -6.09 -4.58
N ILE A 10 -0.64 -7.35 -4.91
CA ILE A 10 0.03 -8.28 -3.98
C ILE A 10 1.46 -7.81 -3.68
N VAL A 11 2.25 -7.55 -4.72
CA VAL A 11 3.65 -7.13 -4.57
C VAL A 11 3.72 -5.80 -3.82
N ALA A 12 2.89 -4.82 -4.17
CA ALA A 12 2.83 -3.55 -3.48
C ALA A 12 2.49 -3.73 -1.98
N GLY A 13 1.52 -4.59 -1.66
CA GLY A 13 1.12 -4.84 -0.28
C GLY A 13 2.22 -5.55 0.53
N ILE A 14 2.86 -6.56 -0.03
CA ILE A 14 3.98 -7.26 0.61
C ILE A 14 5.16 -6.29 0.83
N SER A 15 5.51 -5.50 -0.18
CA SER A 15 6.56 -4.49 -0.05
C SER A 15 6.21 -3.45 1.03
N SER A 16 4.95 -3.02 1.11
CA SER A 16 4.51 -2.06 2.13
C SER A 16 4.55 -2.65 3.55
N ILE A 17 4.20 -3.93 3.72
CA ILE A 17 4.34 -4.62 5.01
C ILE A 17 5.83 -4.75 5.40
N PHE A 18 6.68 -5.10 4.44
CA PHE A 18 8.12 -5.20 4.67
C PHE A 18 8.73 -3.85 5.08
N LEU A 19 8.38 -2.78 4.36
CA LEU A 19 8.78 -1.41 4.72
C LEU A 19 8.27 -1.00 6.09
N TRP A 20 7.05 -1.39 6.46
CA TRP A 20 6.49 -1.11 7.78
C TRP A 20 7.26 -1.82 8.90
N PHE A 21 7.69 -3.06 8.68
CA PHE A 21 8.54 -3.76 9.63
C PHE A 21 9.88 -3.03 9.84
N ILE A 22 10.50 -2.54 8.76
CA ILE A 22 11.72 -1.72 8.84
C ILE A 22 11.45 -0.40 9.58
N LEU A 23 10.33 0.26 9.29
CA LEU A 23 9.95 1.53 9.91
C LEU A 23 9.73 1.42 11.43
N VAL A 24 9.21 0.29 11.90
CA VAL A 24 8.94 0.09 13.33
C VAL A 24 10.17 -0.38 14.10
N PHE A 25 10.92 -1.35 13.56
CA PHE A 25 11.96 -2.05 14.32
C PHE A 25 13.39 -1.64 13.96
N PHE A 26 13.61 -1.08 12.77
CA PHE A 26 14.95 -0.77 12.24
C PHE A 26 15.08 0.69 11.80
N ASN A 27 14.24 1.57 12.33
CA ASN A 27 14.27 2.98 11.98
C ASN A 27 15.44 3.68 12.70
N PRO A 28 16.47 4.15 11.95
CA PRO A 28 17.65 4.77 12.55
C PRO A 28 17.35 6.13 13.21
N TYR A 29 16.16 6.70 12.95
CA TYR A 29 15.74 7.99 13.50
C TYR A 29 15.03 7.86 14.85
N ASN A 30 14.68 6.64 15.27
CA ASN A 30 14.04 6.38 16.57
C ASN A 30 15.00 5.58 17.46
N GLY A 31 15.35 6.12 18.63
CA GLY A 31 16.25 5.45 19.58
C GLY A 31 15.59 4.34 20.40
N THR A 32 14.26 4.35 20.50
CA THR A 32 13.47 3.41 21.29
C THR A 32 12.14 3.10 20.61
N PHE A 33 11.54 1.94 20.93
CA PHE A 33 10.19 1.62 20.50
C PHE A 33 9.18 2.54 21.20
N GLU A 34 8.26 3.13 20.44
CA GLU A 34 7.19 3.99 20.94
C GLU A 34 5.83 3.47 20.47
N LEU A 35 4.89 3.31 21.42
CA LEU A 35 3.59 2.70 21.16
C LEU A 35 2.71 3.55 20.23
N GLU A 36 2.75 4.87 20.36
CA GLU A 36 1.88 5.77 19.59
C GLU A 36 2.23 5.79 18.09
N PRO A 37 3.50 6.00 17.66
CA PRO A 37 3.89 5.85 16.26
C PRO A 37 3.63 4.45 15.70
N PHE A 38 3.81 3.41 16.53
CA PHE A 38 3.50 2.04 16.17
C PHE A 38 2.01 1.88 15.81
N LEU A 39 1.10 2.28 16.69
CA LEU A 39 -0.35 2.16 16.46
C LEU A 39 -0.79 3.00 15.27
N ASN A 40 -0.27 4.23 15.14
CA ASN A 40 -0.62 5.10 14.03
C ASN A 40 -0.21 4.48 12.68
N THR A 41 1.03 4.03 12.55
CA THR A 41 1.54 3.42 11.30
C THR A 41 0.94 2.04 11.03
N LEU A 42 0.58 1.28 12.07
CA LEU A 42 -0.17 0.04 11.94
C LEU A 42 -1.51 0.30 11.22
N ILE A 43 -2.25 1.32 11.65
CA ILE A 43 -3.56 1.65 11.09
C ILE A 43 -3.46 2.29 9.70
N THR A 44 -2.44 3.11 9.47
CA THR A 44 -2.35 3.94 8.24
C THR A 44 -1.46 3.37 7.14
N LEU A 45 -0.60 2.39 7.44
CA LEU A 45 0.30 1.76 6.46
C LEU A 45 0.14 0.24 6.40
N PHE A 46 0.11 -0.44 7.55
CA PHE A 46 0.03 -1.91 7.58
C PHE A 46 -1.37 -2.42 7.22
N LEU A 47 -2.44 -1.91 7.85
CA LEU A 47 -3.81 -2.34 7.55
C LEU A 47 -4.21 -2.09 6.08
N PRO A 48 -3.92 -0.92 5.46
CA PRO A 48 -4.17 -0.72 4.04
C PRO A 48 -3.40 -1.68 3.15
N ALA A 49 -2.17 -2.08 3.52
CA ALA A 49 -1.40 -3.07 2.77
C ALA A 49 -2.06 -4.46 2.82
N CYS A 50 -2.51 -4.89 4.00
CA CYS A 50 -3.31 -6.12 4.14
C CYS A 50 -4.59 -6.06 3.31
N LEU A 51 -5.29 -4.92 3.34
CA LEU A 51 -6.49 -4.70 2.53
C LEU A 51 -6.18 -4.78 1.03
N ALA A 52 -5.06 -4.20 0.58
CA ALA A 52 -4.65 -4.26 -0.82
C ALA A 52 -4.38 -5.70 -1.30
N ILE A 53 -3.70 -6.51 -0.47
CA ILE A 53 -3.47 -7.94 -0.75
C ILE A 53 -4.80 -8.68 -0.82
N GLY A 54 -5.66 -8.53 0.20
CA GLY A 54 -6.98 -9.15 0.25
C GLY A 54 -7.85 -8.76 -0.95
N ALA A 55 -7.84 -7.49 -1.34
CA ALA A 55 -8.56 -6.98 -2.49
C ALA A 55 -8.05 -7.55 -3.83
N ALA A 56 -6.73 -7.70 -3.97
CA ALA A 56 -6.12 -8.28 -5.15
C ALA A 56 -6.52 -9.76 -5.34
N ILE A 57 -6.55 -10.53 -4.24
CA ILE A 57 -6.91 -11.96 -4.22
C ILE A 57 -8.42 -12.15 -4.44
N THR A 58 -9.26 -11.44 -3.68
CA THR A 58 -10.74 -11.58 -3.71
C THR A 58 -11.41 -10.92 -4.91
N ASN A 59 -10.61 -10.33 -5.80
CA ASN A 59 -11.06 -9.64 -7.00
C ASN A 59 -11.91 -8.37 -6.77
N ARG A 60 -11.88 -7.80 -5.57
CA ARG A 60 -12.71 -6.65 -5.18
C ARG A 60 -11.99 -5.32 -5.44
N LYS A 61 -12.15 -4.78 -6.66
CA LYS A 61 -11.42 -3.58 -7.12
C LYS A 61 -11.54 -2.36 -6.19
N TYR A 62 -12.71 -2.07 -5.63
CA TYR A 62 -12.91 -0.88 -4.81
C TYR A 62 -12.13 -0.91 -3.48
N PHE A 63 -11.80 -2.09 -2.95
CA PHE A 63 -10.94 -2.17 -1.77
C PHE A 63 -9.49 -1.76 -2.06
N LEU A 64 -9.01 -1.87 -3.32
CA LEU A 64 -7.71 -1.30 -3.70
C LEU A 64 -7.74 0.23 -3.68
N LEU A 65 -8.86 0.83 -4.12
CA LEU A 65 -9.04 2.29 -4.05
C LEU A 65 -9.13 2.76 -2.59
N ILE A 66 -9.85 2.02 -1.74
CA ILE A 66 -9.92 2.31 -0.30
C ILE A 66 -8.51 2.21 0.33
N ALA A 67 -7.75 1.15 0.03
CA ALA A 67 -6.38 1.00 0.52
C ALA A 67 -5.47 2.17 0.08
N PHE A 68 -5.61 2.63 -1.17
CA PHE A 68 -4.91 3.83 -1.65
C PHE A 68 -5.33 5.07 -0.85
N LEU A 69 -6.62 5.42 -0.83
CA LEU A 69 -7.09 6.64 -0.18
C LEU A 69 -6.77 6.68 1.32
N TRP A 70 -6.84 5.52 1.99
CA TRP A 70 -6.50 5.38 3.40
C TRP A 70 -5.00 5.61 3.63
N SER A 71 -4.13 4.94 2.86
CA SER A 71 -2.68 5.06 3.04
C SER A 71 -2.08 6.34 2.45
N ALA A 72 -2.77 7.00 1.53
CA ALA A 72 -2.23 8.09 0.71
C ALA A 72 -1.65 9.26 1.53
N PRO A 73 -2.30 9.78 2.58
CA PRO A 73 -1.75 10.93 3.31
C PRO A 73 -0.38 10.64 3.93
N ILE A 74 -0.27 9.52 4.66
CA ILE A 74 0.99 9.12 5.30
C ILE A 74 2.01 8.65 4.28
N SER A 75 1.58 7.94 3.23
CA SER A 75 2.49 7.48 2.18
C SER A 75 3.06 8.64 1.38
N ALA A 76 2.29 9.71 1.13
CA ALA A 76 2.74 10.94 0.50
C ALA A 76 3.73 11.69 1.40
N TYR A 77 3.45 11.78 2.71
CA TYR A 77 4.42 12.32 3.67
C TYR A 77 5.74 11.54 3.64
N MET A 78 5.68 10.21 3.70
CA MET A 78 6.86 9.35 3.65
C MET A 78 7.61 9.45 2.31
N ALA A 79 6.91 9.68 1.19
CA ALA A 79 7.53 9.90 -0.13
C ALA A 79 8.46 11.12 -0.15
N LEU A 80 8.20 12.11 0.69
CA LEU A 80 8.99 13.34 0.81
C LEU A 80 10.13 13.21 1.82
N THR A 81 10.26 12.09 2.53
CA THR A 81 11.37 11.85 3.45
C THR A 81 12.53 11.13 2.75
N PRO A 82 13.79 11.39 3.16
CA PRO A 82 14.94 10.69 2.60
C PRO A 82 15.00 9.23 3.08
N GLY A 83 15.63 8.38 2.26
CA GLY A 83 15.90 6.98 2.58
C GLY A 83 14.90 6.00 1.98
N ILE A 84 14.77 4.83 2.60
CA ILE A 84 13.95 3.71 2.09
C ILE A 84 12.44 3.96 2.28
N PHE A 85 12.04 4.82 3.22
CA PHE A 85 10.62 5.05 3.52
C PHE A 85 9.89 5.81 2.40
N LYS A 86 10.61 6.47 1.48
CA LYS A 86 10.01 7.03 0.27
C LYS A 86 9.24 6.02 -0.59
N PHE A 87 9.62 4.74 -0.49
CA PHE A 87 8.96 3.66 -1.23
C PHE A 87 7.53 3.39 -0.75
N PHE A 88 7.09 3.90 0.41
CA PHE A 88 5.67 3.90 0.77
C PHE A 88 4.81 4.67 -0.24
N GLY A 89 5.34 5.79 -0.77
CA GLY A 89 4.67 6.51 -1.85
C GLY A 89 4.50 5.65 -3.10
N LEU A 90 5.54 4.90 -3.46
CA LEU A 90 5.50 3.98 -4.60
C LEU A 90 4.51 2.83 -4.38
N THR A 91 4.53 2.17 -3.22
CA THR A 91 3.60 1.05 -2.93
C THR A 91 2.15 1.54 -2.91
N SER A 92 1.88 2.70 -2.31
CA SER A 92 0.55 3.31 -2.33
C SER A 92 0.09 3.65 -3.75
N ALA A 93 0.96 4.25 -4.59
CA ALA A 93 0.66 4.51 -5.99
C ALA A 93 0.35 3.22 -6.77
N LEU A 94 1.05 2.11 -6.47
CA LEU A 94 0.78 0.82 -7.11
C LEU A 94 -0.60 0.25 -6.75
N TYR A 95 -1.17 0.57 -5.58
CA TYR A 95 -2.57 0.24 -5.27
C TYR A 95 -3.53 0.92 -6.25
N LEU A 96 -3.30 2.21 -6.53
CA LEU A 96 -4.09 2.97 -7.50
C LEU A 96 -3.91 2.43 -8.92
N VAL A 97 -2.67 2.15 -9.35
CA VAL A 97 -2.40 1.56 -10.66
C VAL A 97 -3.06 0.19 -10.81
N SER A 98 -3.02 -0.63 -9.76
CA SER A 98 -3.72 -1.92 -9.72
C SER A 98 -5.24 -1.75 -9.88
N PHE A 99 -5.85 -0.78 -9.18
CA PHE A 99 -7.26 -0.43 -9.32
C PHE A 99 -7.61 0.03 -10.75
N LEU A 100 -6.86 0.98 -11.31
CA LEU A 100 -7.12 1.54 -12.64
C LEU A 100 -7.00 0.48 -13.74
N THR A 101 -5.94 -0.35 -13.68
CA THR A 101 -5.74 -1.46 -14.62
C THR A 101 -6.94 -2.42 -14.59
N ARG A 102 -7.52 -2.61 -13.41
CA ARG A 102 -8.68 -3.48 -13.22
C ARG A 102 -9.99 -2.86 -13.69
N GLN A 103 -10.17 -1.57 -13.44
CA GLN A 103 -11.30 -0.76 -13.93
C GLN A 103 -11.37 -0.83 -15.45
N LEU A 104 -10.23 -0.62 -16.12
CA LEU A 104 -10.11 -0.65 -17.58
C LEU A 104 -10.40 -2.05 -18.14
N ALA A 105 -9.85 -3.09 -17.51
CA ALA A 105 -10.10 -4.48 -17.92
C ALA A 105 -11.56 -4.93 -17.75
N GLY A 106 -12.30 -4.31 -16.82
CA GLY A 106 -13.74 -4.55 -16.66
C GLY A 106 -14.55 -3.94 -17.81
N LYS A 107 -14.28 -2.68 -18.14
CA LYS A 107 -14.97 -1.97 -19.23
C LYS A 107 -14.77 -2.65 -20.59
N ALA A 108 -13.58 -3.19 -20.87
CA ALA A 108 -13.27 -3.89 -22.11
C ALA A 108 -13.99 -5.24 -22.27
N LYS A 109 -14.65 -5.76 -21.24
CA LYS A 109 -15.49 -6.97 -21.32
C LYS A 109 -16.98 -6.68 -21.52
N GLU A 110 -17.40 -5.44 -21.30
CA GLU A 110 -18.79 -4.98 -21.45
C GLU A 110 -19.05 -4.40 -22.85
N GLN A 111 -18.01 -4.29 -23.68
CA GLN A 111 -18.04 -3.94 -25.11
C GLN A 111 -17.89 -5.20 -25.94
#